data_AF-A0A1J4VWU1-F1
#
_entry.id   AF-A0A1J4VWU1-F1
#
_cell.length_a   1.000
_cell.length_b   1.000
_cell.length_c   1.000
_cell.angle_alpha   90.00
_cell.angle_beta   90.00
_cell.angle_gamma   90.00
#
_symmetry.space_group_name_H-M   'P 1'
#
loop_
_entity.id
_entity.type
_entity.pdbx_description
1 polymer ?
#
loop_
_entity_poly.entity_id
_entity_poly.type
_entity_poly.pdbx_seq_one_letter_code
_entity_poly.pdbx_strand_id
1 'polypeptide(L)'
;MNKKIGKSYLNKIPHEKGTLTFQYPSFKGTYGKVAELIDSEGLKRPTSPELASLVYDAWKNPNGEGESEILKILKNNWFWEFTGNFYLPKSNEEVNNGVIIVYNPDIKNGVLSMDKSSLIKRLNENDSDVKFVPFGYKTENQTPNELEKNSYIIARYGEEGAEKMAEVSSKYKVNPYLFSFKSVDEERQRMSALVNIWGGDRLYVDGDWYDGDDGRSFGVSVAD
;
A
#
# COMPACT_ATOMS: atom_id res chain seq x y z
N MET A 1 30.13 -6.11 -13.93
CA MET A 1 29.08 -6.31 -14.96
C MET A 1 27.77 -6.58 -14.26
N ASN A 2 26.80 -5.67 -14.32
CA ASN A 2 25.45 -5.94 -13.81
C ASN A 2 24.79 -6.92 -14.77
N LYS A 3 24.53 -8.15 -14.31
CA LYS A 3 23.73 -9.13 -15.05
C LYS A 3 22.38 -8.48 -15.36
N LYS A 4 22.05 -8.26 -16.63
CA LYS A 4 20.69 -7.84 -17.02
C LYS A 4 19.78 -9.01 -16.66
N ILE A 5 19.06 -8.88 -15.56
CA ILE A 5 17.99 -9.81 -15.21
C ILE A 5 16.91 -9.62 -16.27
N GLY A 6 16.64 -10.67 -17.05
CA GLY A 6 15.53 -10.65 -18.00
C GLY A 6 14.20 -10.61 -17.27
N LYS A 7 13.16 -10.05 -17.91
CA LYS A 7 11.79 -10.05 -17.37
C LYS A 7 11.37 -11.48 -17.02
N SER A 8 10.97 -11.69 -15.78
CA SER A 8 10.41 -12.94 -15.28
C SER A 8 9.18 -12.63 -14.42
N TYR A 9 8.56 -13.67 -13.88
CA TYR A 9 7.41 -13.53 -13.00
C TYR A 9 7.66 -14.33 -11.72
N LEU A 10 7.27 -13.75 -10.58
CA LEU A 10 7.30 -14.44 -9.31
C LEU A 10 6.29 -15.59 -9.29
N ASN A 11 6.49 -16.54 -8.39
CA ASN A 11 5.58 -17.67 -8.21
C ASN A 11 4.14 -17.18 -7.92
N LYS A 12 3.16 -18.06 -8.16
CA LYS A 12 1.74 -17.79 -7.91
C LYS A 12 1.52 -17.53 -6.41
N ILE A 13 1.30 -16.27 -6.04
CA ILE A 13 1.11 -15.84 -4.65
C ILE A 13 -0.38 -15.94 -4.30
N PRO A 14 -0.77 -16.69 -3.26
CA PRO A 14 -2.16 -16.74 -2.82
C PRO A 14 -2.71 -15.39 -2.37
N HIS A 15 -3.89 -15.02 -2.88
CA HIS A 15 -4.59 -13.79 -2.52
C HIS A 15 -6.11 -14.01 -2.66
N GLU A 16 -6.86 -13.81 -1.58
CA GLU A 16 -8.29 -14.07 -1.52
C GLU A 16 -8.62 -15.49 -2.05
N LYS A 17 -9.50 -15.59 -3.07
CA LYS A 17 -9.90 -16.87 -3.70
C LYS A 17 -9.02 -17.28 -4.87
N GLY A 18 -7.93 -16.57 -5.14
CA GLY A 18 -7.12 -16.75 -6.34
C GLY A 18 -5.62 -16.68 -6.08
N THR A 19 -4.88 -16.43 -7.17
CA THR A 19 -3.43 -16.24 -7.11
C THR A 19 -3.01 -15.04 -7.94
N LEU A 20 -2.05 -14.28 -7.43
CA LEU A 20 -1.41 -13.17 -8.12
C LEU A 20 -0.10 -13.62 -8.74
N THR A 21 0.33 -12.91 -9.78
CA THR A 21 1.64 -13.07 -10.40
C THR A 21 2.24 -11.70 -10.61
N PHE A 22 3.43 -11.48 -10.06
CA PHE A 22 4.09 -10.18 -10.11
C PHE A 22 5.27 -10.23 -11.09
N GLN A 23 5.40 -9.21 -11.94
CA GLN A 23 6.54 -9.06 -12.82
C GLN A 23 7.79 -8.74 -12.01
N TYR A 24 8.88 -9.47 -12.29
CA TYR A 24 10.21 -9.23 -11.74
C TYR A 24 11.20 -8.82 -12.85
N PRO A 25 12.14 -7.88 -12.60
CA PRO A 25 12.38 -7.15 -11.35
C PRO A 25 11.36 -6.04 -11.07
N SER A 26 11.45 -5.45 -9.87
CA SER A 26 10.66 -4.27 -9.47
C SER A 26 10.95 -3.05 -10.34
N PHE A 27 9.94 -2.20 -10.52
CA PHE A 27 10.09 -0.86 -11.06
C PHE A 27 10.60 0.09 -9.97
N LYS A 28 11.36 1.11 -10.36
CA LYS A 28 11.94 2.11 -9.45
C LYS A 28 11.66 3.53 -9.95
N GLY A 29 11.34 4.44 -9.02
CA GLY A 29 11.23 5.88 -9.26
C GLY A 29 10.31 6.55 -8.24
N THR A 30 9.90 7.78 -8.53
CA THR A 30 8.80 8.43 -7.82
C THR A 30 7.50 7.66 -8.03
N TYR A 31 6.50 7.93 -7.19
CA TYR A 31 5.22 7.23 -7.22
C TYR A 31 4.57 7.24 -8.61
N GLY A 32 4.44 8.43 -9.21
CA GLY A 32 3.88 8.57 -10.55
C GLY A 32 4.75 7.93 -11.63
N LYS A 33 6.09 7.99 -11.48
CA LYS A 33 6.98 7.37 -12.46
C LYS A 33 6.85 5.84 -12.46
N VAL A 34 6.72 5.25 -11.28
CA VAL A 34 6.53 3.80 -11.14
C VAL A 34 5.17 3.39 -11.72
N ALA A 35 4.11 4.16 -11.50
CA ALA A 35 2.81 3.93 -12.15
C ALA A 35 2.92 3.93 -13.68
N GLU A 36 3.53 4.96 -14.27
CA GLU A 36 3.71 5.06 -15.72
C GLU A 36 4.45 3.86 -16.30
N LEU A 37 5.52 3.41 -15.62
CA LEU A 37 6.29 2.26 -16.06
C LEU A 37 5.47 0.96 -16.02
N ILE A 38 4.70 0.74 -14.96
CA ILE A 38 3.80 -0.43 -14.85
C ILE A 38 2.76 -0.41 -15.98
N ASP A 39 2.11 0.74 -16.20
CA ASP A 39 1.08 0.87 -17.23
C ASP A 39 1.66 0.68 -18.64
N SER A 40 2.86 1.21 -18.90
CA SER A 40 3.53 1.08 -20.20
C SER A 40 3.87 -0.38 -20.56
N GLU A 41 3.95 -1.25 -19.56
CA GLU A 41 4.17 -2.69 -19.73
C GLU A 41 2.86 -3.49 -19.83
N GLY A 42 1.72 -2.80 -19.82
CA GLY A 42 0.37 -3.41 -19.86
C GLY A 42 0.02 -4.18 -18.58
N LEU A 43 0.67 -3.86 -17.46
CA LEU A 43 0.45 -4.52 -16.18
C LEU A 43 -0.53 -3.74 -15.31
N LYS A 44 -1.16 -4.44 -14.36
CA LYS A 44 -1.97 -3.80 -13.32
C LYS A 44 -1.06 -3.26 -12.22
N ARG A 45 -1.35 -2.04 -11.76
CA ARG A 45 -0.74 -1.46 -10.55
C ARG A 45 -1.23 -2.20 -9.30
N PRO A 46 -0.35 -2.65 -8.39
CA PRO A 46 -0.75 -3.45 -7.26
C PRO A 46 -1.44 -2.59 -6.20
N THR A 47 -2.59 -3.06 -5.72
CA THR A 47 -3.28 -2.47 -4.58
C THR A 47 -2.55 -2.80 -3.26
N SER A 48 -2.88 -2.09 -2.18
CA SER A 48 -2.35 -2.40 -0.85
C SER A 48 -2.61 -3.87 -0.42
N PRO A 49 -3.83 -4.45 -0.58
CA PRO A 49 -4.08 -5.88 -0.28
C PRO A 49 -3.17 -6.86 -1.05
N GLU A 50 -2.93 -6.57 -2.34
CA GLU A 50 -2.08 -7.38 -3.21
C GLU A 50 -0.61 -7.32 -2.74
N LEU A 51 -0.12 -6.13 -2.38
CA LEU A 51 1.22 -5.96 -1.82
C LEU A 51 1.38 -6.60 -0.44
N ALA A 52 0.36 -6.56 0.42
CA ALA A 52 0.39 -7.28 1.69
C ALA A 52 0.59 -8.79 1.46
N SER A 53 -0.06 -9.34 0.44
CA SER A 53 0.10 -10.75 0.06
C SER A 53 1.50 -11.05 -0.48
N LEU A 54 2.06 -10.16 -1.31
CA LEU A 54 3.43 -10.26 -1.81
C LEU A 54 4.47 -10.24 -0.67
N VAL A 55 4.34 -9.29 0.24
CA VAL A 55 5.28 -9.14 1.37
C VAL A 55 5.16 -10.31 2.33
N TYR A 56 3.94 -10.77 2.60
CA TYR A 56 3.70 -11.94 3.43
C TYR A 56 4.33 -13.21 2.86
N ASP A 57 4.12 -13.47 1.57
CA ASP A 57 4.70 -14.64 0.90
C ASP A 57 6.22 -14.59 0.89
N ALA A 58 6.80 -13.43 0.57
CA ALA A 58 8.24 -13.22 0.64
C ALA A 58 8.80 -13.47 2.05
N TRP A 59 8.05 -13.08 3.09
CA TRP A 59 8.45 -13.31 4.48
C TRP A 59 8.38 -14.80 4.87
N LYS A 60 7.40 -15.56 4.36
CA LYS A 60 7.31 -17.01 4.56
C LYS A 60 8.43 -17.77 3.83
N ASN A 61 8.90 -17.24 2.71
CA ASN A 61 9.87 -17.89 1.81
C ASN A 61 11.16 -17.06 1.61
N PRO A 62 11.86 -16.61 2.68
CA PRO A 62 12.86 -15.53 2.59
C PRO A 62 14.13 -15.88 1.80
N ASN A 63 14.35 -17.16 1.49
CA ASN A 63 15.53 -17.65 0.77
C ASN A 63 15.32 -17.76 -0.76
N GLY A 64 14.10 -17.50 -1.26
CA GLY A 64 13.86 -17.44 -2.70
C GLY A 64 14.49 -16.19 -3.32
N GLU A 65 14.91 -16.25 -4.59
CA GLU A 65 15.62 -15.14 -5.23
C GLU A 65 14.75 -13.88 -5.28
N GLY A 66 13.50 -14.00 -5.72
CA GLY A 66 12.56 -12.86 -5.79
C GLY A 66 12.10 -12.38 -4.41
N GLU A 67 11.84 -13.32 -3.50
CA GLU A 67 11.40 -13.09 -2.13
C GLU A 67 12.47 -12.33 -1.33
N SER A 68 13.74 -12.74 -1.47
CA SER A 68 14.87 -12.05 -0.85
C SER A 68 15.03 -10.61 -1.37
N GLU A 69 14.74 -10.36 -2.66
CA GLU A 69 14.72 -9.00 -3.21
C GLU A 69 13.56 -8.18 -2.62
N ILE A 70 12.36 -8.74 -2.51
CA ILE A 70 11.22 -8.05 -1.88
C ILE A 70 11.56 -7.62 -0.46
N LEU A 71 12.10 -8.52 0.36
CA LEU A 71 12.52 -8.21 1.72
C LEU A 71 13.66 -7.17 1.75
N LYS A 72 14.58 -7.21 0.79
CA LYS A 72 15.64 -6.21 0.64
C LYS A 72 15.08 -4.84 0.24
N ILE A 73 14.07 -4.78 -0.62
CA ILE A 73 13.39 -3.54 -0.97
C ILE A 73 12.72 -2.98 0.28
N LEU A 74 11.90 -3.79 0.96
CA LEU A 74 11.19 -3.39 2.18
C LEU A 74 12.15 -2.80 3.22
N LYS A 75 13.36 -3.38 3.36
CA LYS A 75 14.39 -2.93 4.29
C LYS A 75 15.03 -1.58 3.92
N ASN A 76 15.12 -1.24 2.64
CA ASN A 76 16.00 -0.17 2.17
C ASN A 76 15.30 0.92 1.34
N ASN A 77 14.06 0.72 0.92
CA ASN A 77 13.32 1.62 0.04
C ASN A 77 11.82 1.57 0.39
N TRP A 78 11.11 2.63 0.05
CA TRP A 78 9.66 2.63 0.08
C TRP A 78 9.08 1.66 -0.93
N PHE A 79 8.10 0.88 -0.49
CA PHE A 79 7.16 0.19 -1.35
C PHE A 79 5.98 1.10 -1.64
N TRP A 80 5.84 1.49 -2.91
CA TRP A 80 4.66 2.22 -3.35
C TRP A 80 3.49 1.29 -3.44
N GLU A 81 2.46 1.62 -2.66
CA GLU A 81 1.16 0.99 -2.75
C GLU A 81 0.26 1.90 -3.58
N PHE A 82 -0.37 1.38 -4.63
CA PHE A 82 -1.26 2.17 -5.47
C PHE A 82 -2.64 2.33 -4.82
N THR A 83 -2.61 2.91 -3.62
CA THR A 83 -3.75 3.25 -2.77
C THR A 83 -3.57 4.71 -2.33
N GLY A 84 -4.58 5.54 -2.58
CA GLY A 84 -4.63 6.94 -2.16
C GLY A 84 -5.40 7.12 -0.85
N ASN A 85 -5.02 8.14 -0.10
CA ASN A 85 -5.69 8.60 1.12
C ASN A 85 -6.15 10.05 0.92
N PHE A 86 -7.46 10.27 0.94
CA PHE A 86 -8.08 11.60 0.91
C PHE A 86 -8.61 11.95 2.30
N TYR A 87 -7.82 12.68 3.07
CA TYR A 87 -8.18 13.11 4.41
C TYR A 87 -9.14 14.29 4.36
N LEU A 88 -10.18 14.21 5.19
CA LEU A 88 -11.26 15.18 5.29
C LEU A 88 -11.27 15.82 6.67
N PRO A 89 -11.27 17.16 6.77
CA PRO A 89 -11.42 17.84 8.04
C PRO A 89 -12.84 17.65 8.59
N LYS A 90 -13.05 18.06 9.83
CA LYS A 90 -14.39 18.13 10.40
C LYS A 90 -15.22 19.19 9.67
N SER A 91 -16.44 18.84 9.28
CA SER A 91 -17.36 19.74 8.58
C SER A 91 -18.83 19.39 8.89
N ASN A 92 -19.77 20.06 8.22
CA ASN A 92 -21.21 19.76 8.31
C ASN A 92 -21.68 18.81 7.20
N GLU A 93 -20.76 18.25 6.40
CA GLU A 93 -21.09 17.27 5.35
C GLU A 93 -21.32 15.87 5.96
N GLU A 94 -22.01 14.97 5.26
CA GLU A 94 -22.26 13.62 5.74
C GLU A 94 -20.95 12.80 5.91
N VAL A 95 -20.06 12.90 4.93
CA VAL A 95 -18.74 12.27 4.95
C VAL A 95 -17.70 13.33 5.30
N ASN A 96 -17.27 13.35 6.56
CA ASN A 96 -16.29 14.31 7.08
C ASN A 96 -15.49 13.71 8.23
N ASN A 97 -14.43 14.39 8.69
CA ASN A 97 -13.64 14.00 9.86
C ASN A 97 -13.10 12.56 9.78
N GLY A 98 -12.41 12.25 8.69
CA GLY A 98 -11.86 10.92 8.45
C GLY A 98 -10.99 10.88 7.21
N VAL A 99 -10.85 9.69 6.65
CA VAL A 99 -10.08 9.45 5.43
C VAL A 99 -10.89 8.59 4.47
N ILE A 100 -10.91 8.99 3.20
CA ILE A 100 -11.36 8.13 2.11
C ILE A 100 -10.14 7.42 1.54
N ILE A 101 -10.15 6.09 1.58
CA ILE A 101 -9.13 5.23 1.00
C ILE A 101 -9.60 4.83 -0.40
N VAL A 102 -8.71 4.93 -1.37
CA VAL A 102 -9.01 4.71 -2.80
C VAL A 102 -8.00 3.74 -3.39
N TYR A 103 -8.44 2.58 -3.85
CA TYR A 103 -7.57 1.68 -4.60
C TYR A 103 -7.42 2.16 -6.05
N ASN A 104 -6.20 2.01 -6.57
CA ASN A 104 -5.79 2.43 -7.91
C ASN A 104 -6.26 3.85 -8.26
N PRO A 105 -5.86 4.88 -7.50
CA PRO A 105 -6.29 6.24 -7.75
C PRO A 105 -5.73 6.77 -9.08
N ASP A 106 -6.37 7.82 -9.60
CA ASP A 106 -5.87 8.52 -10.78
C ASP A 106 -4.50 9.16 -10.48
N ILE A 107 -3.61 9.09 -11.47
CA ILE A 107 -2.31 9.76 -11.46
C ILE A 107 -2.23 10.59 -12.73
N LYS A 108 -2.09 11.91 -12.58
CA LYS A 108 -2.06 12.87 -13.69
C LYS A 108 -0.73 13.60 -13.68
N ASN A 109 0.00 13.52 -14.78
CA ASN A 109 1.34 14.12 -14.91
C ASN A 109 2.28 13.69 -13.77
N GLY A 110 2.23 12.41 -13.40
CA GLY A 110 3.04 11.85 -12.31
C GLY A 110 2.55 12.14 -10.89
N VAL A 111 1.44 12.88 -10.72
CA VAL A 111 0.94 13.29 -9.41
C VAL A 111 -0.39 12.61 -9.09
N LEU A 112 -0.54 12.13 -7.85
CA LEU A 112 -1.79 11.59 -7.32
C LEU A 112 -2.90 12.65 -7.47
N SER A 113 -4.03 12.28 -8.05
CA SER A 113 -5.17 13.15 -8.28
C SER A 113 -6.45 12.48 -7.83
N MET A 114 -7.09 13.02 -6.80
CA MET A 114 -8.37 12.56 -6.29
C MET A 114 -9.35 13.73 -6.23
N ASP A 115 -10.56 13.49 -6.74
CA ASP A 115 -11.65 14.47 -6.74
C ASP A 115 -12.67 14.11 -5.66
N LYS A 116 -12.89 15.03 -4.70
CA LYS A 116 -13.77 14.79 -3.57
C LYS A 116 -15.19 14.41 -4.01
N SER A 117 -15.79 15.18 -4.91
CA SER A 117 -17.18 14.95 -5.33
C SER A 117 -17.36 13.59 -5.99
N SER A 118 -16.41 13.17 -6.83
CA SER A 118 -16.36 11.84 -7.42
C SER A 118 -16.23 10.74 -6.37
N LEU A 119 -15.34 10.92 -5.38
CA LEU A 119 -15.15 9.93 -4.31
C LEU A 119 -16.39 9.77 -3.42
N ILE A 120 -17.05 10.87 -3.05
CA ILE A 120 -18.30 10.82 -2.29
C ILE A 120 -19.39 10.09 -3.08
N LYS A 121 -19.48 10.34 -4.39
CA LYS A 121 -20.41 9.63 -5.26
C LYS A 121 -20.13 8.12 -5.26
N ARG A 122 -18.87 7.71 -5.45
CA ARG A 122 -18.46 6.29 -5.44
C ARG A 122 -18.77 5.60 -4.11
N LEU A 123 -18.55 6.29 -2.98
CA LEU A 123 -18.94 5.78 -1.66
C LEU A 123 -20.46 5.52 -1.56
N ASN A 124 -21.28 6.48 -2.01
CA ASN A 124 -22.73 6.34 -1.99
C ASN A 124 -23.25 5.24 -2.93
N GLU A 125 -22.48 4.92 -3.98
CA GLU A 125 -22.74 3.83 -4.92
C GLU A 125 -22.22 2.47 -4.43
N ASN A 126 -21.62 2.40 -3.22
CA ASN A 126 -21.00 1.20 -2.65
C ASN A 126 -19.88 0.61 -3.52
N ASP A 127 -19.07 1.47 -4.13
CA ASP A 127 -17.86 1.06 -4.83
C ASP A 127 -16.88 0.37 -3.85
N SER A 128 -16.52 -0.89 -4.13
CA SER A 128 -15.63 -1.69 -3.27
C SER A 128 -14.21 -1.14 -3.18
N ASP A 129 -13.78 -0.34 -4.15
CA ASP A 129 -12.44 0.26 -4.22
C ASP A 129 -12.35 1.58 -3.45
N VAL A 130 -13.45 2.06 -2.88
CA VAL A 130 -13.51 3.30 -2.10
C VAL A 130 -14.10 3.03 -0.73
N LYS A 131 -13.37 3.38 0.34
CA LYS A 131 -13.81 3.17 1.71
C LYS A 131 -13.62 4.42 2.54
N PHE A 132 -14.57 4.72 3.42
CA PHE A 132 -14.43 5.81 4.38
C PHE A 132 -14.12 5.25 5.78
N VAL A 133 -13.13 5.86 6.44
CA VAL A 133 -12.77 5.54 7.82
C VAL A 133 -12.79 6.83 8.64
N PRO A 134 -13.69 6.96 9.64
CA PRO A 134 -13.68 8.11 10.52
C PRO A 134 -12.39 8.13 11.35
N PHE A 135 -11.91 9.33 11.67
CA PHE A 135 -10.80 9.48 12.61
C PHE A 135 -11.17 8.91 13.99
N GLY A 136 -10.16 8.50 14.76
CA GLY A 136 -10.31 7.82 16.04
C GLY A 136 -9.69 6.41 16.06
N TYR A 137 -9.24 5.92 14.91
CA TYR A 137 -8.37 4.74 14.85
C TYR A 137 -7.00 5.02 15.49
N LYS A 138 -6.35 3.97 15.99
CA LYS A 138 -5.04 4.08 16.63
C LYS A 138 -3.99 4.44 15.58
N THR A 139 -3.15 5.43 15.85
CA THR A 139 -1.98 5.75 15.03
C THR A 139 -0.71 5.47 15.82
N GLU A 140 0.44 5.63 15.17
CA GLU A 140 1.76 5.46 15.76
C GLU A 140 2.01 4.01 16.18
N ASN A 141 2.66 3.81 17.33
CA ASN A 141 3.08 2.51 17.85
C ASN A 141 1.88 1.67 18.31
N GLN A 142 1.76 0.46 17.79
CA GLN A 142 0.70 -0.48 18.16
C GLN A 142 1.19 -1.92 18.09
N THR A 143 0.61 -2.82 18.88
CA THR A 143 0.93 -4.25 18.81
C THR A 143 0.42 -4.85 17.49
N PRO A 144 0.96 -6.00 17.04
CA PRO A 144 0.43 -6.71 15.87
C PRO A 144 -1.09 -6.93 15.91
N ASN A 145 -1.63 -7.39 17.04
CA ASN A 145 -3.06 -7.60 17.22
C ASN A 145 -3.89 -6.29 17.20
N GLU A 146 -3.31 -5.17 17.63
CA GLU A 146 -3.96 -3.87 17.48
C GLU A 146 -3.92 -3.39 16.02
N LEU A 147 -2.81 -3.64 15.30
CA LEU A 147 -2.67 -3.33 13.87
C LEU A 147 -3.72 -4.09 13.04
N GLU A 148 -3.88 -5.39 13.30
CA GLU A 148 -4.87 -6.25 12.65
C GLU A 148 -6.30 -5.71 12.77
N LYS A 149 -6.66 -5.22 13.95
CA LYS A 149 -8.01 -4.72 14.29
C LYS A 149 -8.22 -3.25 13.98
N ASN A 150 -7.21 -2.58 13.46
CA ASN A 150 -7.25 -1.15 13.18
C ASN A 150 -8.11 -0.89 11.95
N SER A 151 -9.18 -0.10 12.08
CA SER A 151 -10.13 0.14 10.99
C SER A 151 -9.50 0.78 9.76
N TYR A 152 -8.47 1.61 9.92
CA TYR A 152 -7.70 2.16 8.80
C TYR A 152 -6.91 1.07 8.06
N ILE A 153 -6.26 0.17 8.80
CA ILE A 153 -5.49 -0.94 8.23
C ILE A 153 -6.43 -1.92 7.51
N ILE A 154 -7.57 -2.26 8.10
CA ILE A 154 -8.58 -3.13 7.48
C ILE A 154 -9.13 -2.48 6.20
N ALA A 155 -9.43 -1.18 6.23
CA ALA A 155 -9.90 -0.48 5.03
C ALA A 155 -8.83 -0.47 3.93
N ARG A 156 -7.56 -0.25 4.28
CA ARG A 156 -6.42 -0.22 3.35
C ARG A 156 -6.03 -1.58 2.78
N TYR A 157 -6.06 -2.64 3.58
CA TYR A 157 -5.52 -3.96 3.19
C TYR A 157 -6.59 -5.04 3.03
N GLY A 158 -7.85 -4.77 3.40
CA GLY A 158 -8.85 -5.81 3.63
C GLY A 158 -8.57 -6.58 4.93
N GLU A 159 -9.50 -7.43 5.35
CA GLU A 159 -9.35 -8.24 6.58
C GLU A 159 -8.15 -9.21 6.46
N GLU A 160 -8.07 -9.96 5.35
CA GLU A 160 -6.96 -10.88 5.07
C GLU A 160 -5.61 -10.14 5.01
N GLY A 161 -5.57 -8.98 4.33
CA GLY A 161 -4.35 -8.21 4.25
C GLY A 161 -3.93 -7.63 5.61
N ALA A 162 -4.88 -7.19 6.44
CA ALA A 162 -4.59 -6.72 7.80
C ALA A 162 -4.00 -7.83 8.69
N GLU A 163 -4.55 -9.05 8.61
CA GLU A 163 -4.01 -10.24 9.29
C GLU A 163 -2.59 -10.55 8.82
N LYS A 164 -2.36 -10.57 7.50
CA LYS A 164 -1.02 -10.79 6.92
C LYS A 164 -0.02 -9.74 7.39
N MET A 165 -0.40 -8.46 7.41
CA MET A 165 0.46 -7.37 7.86
C MET A 165 0.74 -7.45 9.36
N ALA A 166 -0.24 -7.86 10.17
CA ALA A 166 -0.05 -8.14 11.58
C ALA A 166 0.92 -9.31 11.79
N GLU A 167 0.77 -10.42 11.08
CA GLU A 167 1.68 -11.55 11.18
C GLU A 167 3.11 -11.14 10.79
N VAL A 168 3.30 -10.45 9.66
CA VAL A 168 4.61 -9.91 9.24
C VAL A 168 5.18 -8.98 10.32
N SER A 169 4.35 -8.08 10.87
CA SER A 169 4.77 -7.14 11.90
C SER A 169 5.26 -7.82 13.18
N SER A 170 4.68 -8.98 13.55
CA SER A 170 5.02 -9.73 14.78
C SER A 170 6.44 -10.28 14.80
N LYS A 171 7.12 -10.24 13.65
CA LYS A 171 8.46 -10.81 13.44
C LYS A 171 9.56 -9.78 13.64
N TYR A 172 9.17 -8.53 13.77
CA TYR A 172 10.06 -7.43 14.10
C TYR A 172 10.27 -7.33 15.60
N LYS A 173 11.42 -6.78 15.99
CA LYS A 173 11.75 -6.57 17.42
C LYS A 173 10.91 -5.46 18.04
N VAL A 174 10.49 -4.50 17.22
CA VAL A 174 9.69 -3.35 17.64
C VAL A 174 8.31 -3.44 17.01
N ASN A 175 7.32 -3.09 17.82
CA ASN A 175 5.92 -2.98 17.41
C ASN A 175 5.76 -2.15 16.13
N PRO A 176 4.82 -2.53 15.23
CA PRO A 176 4.55 -1.78 14.02
C PRO A 176 4.13 -0.35 14.34
N TYR A 177 4.41 0.53 13.38
CA TYR A 177 4.07 1.94 13.48
C TYR A 177 3.19 2.35 12.28
N LEU A 178 2.03 2.94 12.57
CA LEU A 178 1.16 3.55 11.55
C LEU A 178 1.36 5.06 11.54
N PHE A 179 1.94 5.61 10.48
CA PHE A 179 2.01 7.05 10.28
C PHE A 179 0.77 7.49 9.51
N SER A 180 -0.15 8.16 10.19
CA SER A 180 -1.39 8.69 9.65
C SER A 180 -1.87 9.86 10.51
N PHE A 181 -2.80 10.65 10.00
CA PHE A 181 -3.38 11.76 10.73
C PHE A 181 -4.40 11.29 11.78
N LYS A 182 -4.33 11.88 12.97
CA LYS A 182 -5.41 11.80 13.97
C LYS A 182 -6.57 12.76 13.65
N SER A 183 -6.26 13.83 12.92
CA SER A 183 -7.18 14.84 12.40
C SER A 183 -6.45 15.69 11.35
N VAL A 184 -7.20 16.41 10.52
CA VAL A 184 -6.67 17.43 9.60
C VAL A 184 -7.54 18.69 9.67
N ASP A 185 -6.94 19.86 9.46
CA ASP A 185 -7.66 21.15 9.42
C ASP A 185 -8.13 21.51 7.99
N GLU A 186 -7.55 20.85 6.99
CA GLU A 186 -7.84 21.04 5.57
C GLU A 186 -7.80 19.68 4.84
N GLU A 187 -8.39 19.63 3.65
CA GLU A 187 -8.38 18.42 2.82
C GLU A 187 -6.94 18.08 2.39
N ARG A 188 -6.57 16.79 2.45
CA ARG A 188 -5.21 16.34 2.09
C ARG A 188 -5.25 15.08 1.26
N GLN A 189 -4.47 15.07 0.19
CA GLN A 189 -4.23 13.88 -0.64
C GLN A 189 -2.85 13.32 -0.32
N ARG A 190 -2.78 12.02 -0.02
CA ARG A 190 -1.55 11.31 0.33
C ARG A 190 -1.52 9.94 -0.31
N MET A 191 -0.32 9.43 -0.50
CA MET A 191 -0.12 8.08 -1.00
C MET A 191 0.13 7.13 0.16
N SER A 192 -0.27 5.89 -0.04
CA SER A 192 0.11 4.78 0.83
C SER A 192 1.50 4.28 0.46
N ALA A 193 2.36 4.14 1.46
CA ALA A 193 3.66 3.51 1.31
C ALA A 193 3.92 2.53 2.46
N LEU A 194 4.80 1.57 2.20
CA LEU A 194 5.24 0.59 3.18
C LEU A 194 6.76 0.55 3.21
N VAL A 195 7.35 0.48 4.39
CA VAL A 195 8.80 0.32 4.54
C VAL A 195 9.11 -0.36 5.86
N ASN A 196 10.34 -0.80 6.00
CA ASN A 196 10.92 -1.19 7.27
C ASN A 196 11.99 -0.17 7.66
N ILE A 197 11.84 0.44 8.83
CA ILE A 197 12.70 1.52 9.33
C ILE A 197 13.65 0.99 10.41
N TRP A 198 14.71 1.75 10.71
CA TRP A 198 15.69 1.47 11.77
C TRP A 198 16.49 0.19 11.53
N GLY A 199 17.05 0.05 10.35
CA GLY A 199 17.95 -1.06 10.04
C GLY A 199 17.27 -2.41 9.91
N GLY A 200 15.94 -2.44 9.92
CA GLY A 200 15.17 -3.65 9.72
C GLY A 200 14.30 -4.06 10.91
N ASP A 201 14.22 -3.25 11.97
CA ASP A 201 13.68 -3.65 13.26
C ASP A 201 12.18 -3.33 13.44
N ARG A 202 11.52 -2.67 12.47
CA ARG A 202 10.11 -2.27 12.59
C ARG A 202 9.41 -2.10 11.25
N LEU A 203 8.23 -2.70 11.12
CA LEU A 203 7.30 -2.42 10.02
C LEU A 203 6.66 -1.03 10.18
N TYR A 204 6.73 -0.23 9.11
CA TYR A 204 6.21 1.12 9.07
C TYR A 204 5.19 1.25 7.94
N VAL A 205 3.93 1.47 8.32
CA VAL A 205 2.81 1.66 7.41
C VAL A 205 2.56 3.16 7.31
N ASP A 206 2.82 3.74 6.14
CA ASP A 206 2.71 5.19 5.94
C ASP A 206 1.47 5.54 5.12
N GLY A 207 0.59 6.36 5.69
CA GLY A 207 -0.59 6.94 5.05
C GLY A 207 -0.49 8.44 4.80
N ASP A 208 0.59 9.10 5.21
CA ASP A 208 0.83 10.54 5.06
C ASP A 208 1.98 10.83 4.09
N TRP A 209 2.28 9.88 3.20
CA TRP A 209 3.36 10.08 2.25
C TRP A 209 2.99 11.11 1.18
N TYR A 210 3.89 12.05 0.92
CA TYR A 210 3.79 13.05 -0.15
C TYR A 210 4.86 12.80 -1.23
N ASP A 211 4.57 13.22 -2.46
CA ASP A 211 5.40 12.88 -3.62
C ASP A 211 6.76 13.58 -3.53
N GLY A 212 7.85 12.88 -3.87
CA GLY A 212 9.20 13.45 -3.82
C GLY A 212 10.35 12.46 -3.69
N ASP A 213 10.12 11.30 -3.06
CA ASP A 213 11.17 10.29 -2.89
C ASP A 213 11.13 9.19 -3.95
N ASP A 214 12.25 8.50 -4.07
CA ASP A 214 12.35 7.25 -4.82
C ASP A 214 11.80 6.08 -4.00
N GLY A 215 11.02 5.23 -4.65
CA GLY A 215 10.57 3.96 -4.11
C GLY A 215 10.48 2.92 -5.20
N ARG A 216 9.82 1.81 -4.87
CA ARG A 216 9.70 0.64 -5.73
C ARG A 216 8.32 0.05 -5.67
N SER A 217 7.90 -0.55 -6.76
CA SER A 217 6.72 -1.41 -6.79
C SER A 217 6.86 -2.46 -7.89
N PHE A 218 5.96 -3.42 -7.89
CA PHE A 218 5.90 -4.50 -8.87
C PHE A 218 4.64 -4.32 -9.73
N GLY A 219 4.67 -4.72 -11.00
CA GLY A 219 3.43 -4.80 -11.78
C GLY A 219 2.78 -6.17 -11.60
N VAL A 220 1.45 -6.22 -11.51
CA VAL A 220 0.67 -7.46 -11.43
C VAL A 220 0.28 -7.89 -12.84
N SER A 221 0.63 -9.12 -13.20
CA SER A 221 0.09 -9.75 -14.41
C SER A 221 -1.39 -10.03 -14.18
N VAL A 222 -2.24 -9.46 -15.02
CA VAL A 222 -3.58 -9.99 -15.21
C VAL A 222 -3.41 -11.39 -15.80
N ALA A 223 -3.99 -12.40 -15.15
CA ALA A 223 -4.15 -13.70 -15.79
C ALA A 223 -5.17 -13.51 -16.92
N ASP A 224 -4.84 -13.95 -18.13
CA ASP A 224 -5.80 -14.07 -19.23
C ASP A 224 -6.95 -15.03 -18.87
#